data_AF-A0A2V6WY97-F1
#
_entry.id   AF-A0A2V6WY97-F1
#
_cell.length_a   1.000
_cell.length_b   1.000
_cell.length_c   1.000
_cell.angle_alpha   90.00
_cell.angle_beta   90.00
_cell.angle_gamma   90.00
#
_symmetry.space_group_name_H-M   'P 1'
#
loop_
_entity.id
_entity.type
_entity.pdbx_description
1 polymer ?
#
loop_
_entity_poly.entity_id
_entity_poly.type
_entity_poly.pdbx_seq_one_letter_code
_entity_poly.pdbx_strand_id
1 'polypeptide(L)'
;MTIRVLSFLALLFCLASPAHADTIYTYTGDYFGTYTYNGQPLQPRVAGVYTTADRITGSFTVADGFVPTRLVGGDAFTAGVLRYAFTDGHQTLTQANSVGTFNLFFDVFLNDVTMWNIAIGAPTGGAINTWVFGDRQDYARLDANNWGANGSDVGLADGSHRGTWTVTTVPEPMSLLLVAAGIGGVVLARGRRAAN
;
A
#
# COMPACT_ATOMS: atom_id res chain seq x y z
N MET A 1 20.30 19.09 41.68
CA MET A 1 19.46 19.32 40.48
C MET A 1 19.65 18.26 39.37
N THR A 2 20.41 17.19 39.62
CA THR A 2 20.71 16.09 38.70
C THR A 2 19.65 14.98 38.74
N ILE A 3 19.18 14.62 39.94
CA ILE A 3 18.14 13.60 40.15
C ILE A 3 16.82 13.95 39.47
N ARG A 4 16.32 15.19 39.62
CA ARG A 4 15.04 15.60 38.99
C ARG A 4 15.06 15.52 37.46
N VAL A 5 16.20 15.79 36.82
CA VAL A 5 16.33 15.71 35.36
C VAL A 5 16.42 14.25 34.91
N LEU A 6 17.16 13.40 35.63
CA LEU A 6 17.21 11.95 35.35
C LEU A 6 15.84 11.29 35.53
N SER A 7 15.11 11.62 36.60
CA SER A 7 13.76 11.08 36.84
C SER A 7 12.76 11.50 35.76
N PHE A 8 12.88 12.73 35.26
CA PHE A 8 12.02 13.23 34.17
C PHE A 8 12.32 12.54 32.83
N LEU A 9 13.61 12.30 32.53
CA LEU A 9 14.03 11.54 31.35
C LEU A 9 13.64 10.05 31.43
N ALA A 10 13.75 9.44 32.61
CA ALA A 10 13.31 8.06 32.82
C ALA A 10 11.79 7.92 32.66
N LEU A 11 11.03 8.90 33.16
CA LEU A 11 9.57 8.95 32.97
C LEU A 11 9.21 9.12 31.49
N LEU A 12 9.91 9.99 30.75
CA LEU A 12 9.75 10.14 29.30
C LEU A 12 10.07 8.85 28.53
N PHE A 13 11.07 8.09 28.96
CA PHE A 13 11.39 6.77 28.39
C PHE A 13 10.31 5.74 28.67
N CYS A 14 9.74 5.71 29.88
CA CYS A 14 8.63 4.82 30.21
C CYS A 14 7.31 5.20 29.53
N LEU A 15 7.18 6.46 29.10
CA LEU A 15 6.01 6.98 28.37
C LEU A 15 6.20 6.93 26.84
N ALA A 16 7.40 6.61 26.36
CA ALA A 16 7.64 6.44 24.93
C ALA A 16 6.98 5.13 24.47
N SER A 17 5.90 5.24 23.71
CA SER A 17 5.32 4.10 23.02
C SER A 17 6.32 3.55 21.99
N PRO A 18 6.39 2.22 21.78
CA PRO A 18 7.19 1.66 20.69
C PRO A 18 6.73 2.29 19.37
N ALA A 19 7.68 2.85 18.63
CA ALA A 19 7.43 3.31 17.27
C ALA A 19 7.53 2.08 16.37
N HIS A 20 6.45 1.79 15.66
CA HIS A 20 6.36 0.64 14.76
C HIS A 20 6.62 1.10 13.32
N ALA A 21 7.39 0.32 12.56
CA ALA A 21 7.66 0.60 11.15
C ALA A 21 6.45 0.21 10.29
N ASP A 22 5.86 1.18 9.59
CA ASP A 22 4.78 0.92 8.63
C ASP A 22 5.35 0.26 7.37
N THR A 23 4.68 -0.79 6.86
CA THR A 23 4.96 -1.35 5.54
C THR A 23 3.91 -0.89 4.54
N ILE A 24 4.35 -0.28 3.44
CA ILE A 24 3.50 0.27 2.39
C ILE A 24 3.66 -0.57 1.13
N TYR A 25 2.56 -1.14 0.66
CA TYR A 25 2.46 -1.82 -0.62
C TYR A 25 1.85 -0.86 -1.63
N THR A 26 2.58 -0.56 -2.71
CA THR A 26 2.13 0.33 -3.77
C THR A 26 1.95 -0.44 -5.07
N TYR A 27 0.76 -0.33 -5.63
CA TYR A 27 0.37 -0.94 -6.90
C TYR A 27 0.43 0.07 -8.04
N THR A 28 0.98 -0.37 -9.17
CA THR A 28 0.85 0.31 -10.46
C THR A 28 0.33 -0.69 -11.49
N GLY A 29 -0.93 -0.52 -11.89
CA GLY A 29 -1.57 -1.31 -12.92
C GLY A 29 -1.11 -0.94 -14.33
N ASP A 30 -1.50 -1.77 -15.29
CA ASP A 30 -1.35 -1.44 -16.70
C ASP A 30 -2.46 -0.50 -17.17
N TYR A 31 -2.25 0.14 -18.31
CA TYR A 31 -3.24 0.98 -18.96
C TYR A 31 -4.50 0.21 -19.37
N PHE A 32 -5.65 0.87 -19.34
CA PHE A 32 -6.89 0.31 -19.83
C PHE A 32 -6.89 0.18 -21.36
N GLY A 33 -7.65 -0.79 -21.88
CA GLY A 33 -7.86 -0.96 -23.32
C GLY A 33 -6.61 -1.35 -24.13
N THR A 34 -5.49 -1.73 -23.51
CA THR A 34 -4.24 -2.13 -24.18
C THR A 34 -4.21 -3.57 -24.68
N TYR A 35 -5.36 -4.22 -24.84
CA TYR A 35 -5.42 -5.66 -25.08
C TYR A 35 -5.35 -6.07 -26.55
N THR A 36 -4.41 -6.96 -26.88
CA THR A 36 -4.28 -7.63 -28.19
C THR A 36 -4.41 -9.13 -28.01
N TYR A 37 -5.29 -9.79 -28.77
CA TYR A 37 -5.45 -11.25 -28.79
C TYR A 37 -5.16 -11.81 -30.17
N ASN A 38 -4.31 -12.84 -30.28
CA ASN A 38 -3.92 -13.43 -31.56
C ASN A 38 -3.43 -12.40 -32.60
N GLY A 39 -2.72 -11.36 -32.13
CA GLY A 39 -2.22 -10.29 -32.99
C GLY A 39 -3.28 -9.31 -33.52
N GLN A 40 -4.52 -9.38 -33.03
CA GLN A 40 -5.58 -8.43 -33.34
C GLN A 40 -5.91 -7.59 -32.10
N PRO A 41 -5.93 -6.25 -32.21
CA PRO A 41 -6.42 -5.40 -31.13
C PRO A 41 -7.90 -5.69 -30.92
N LEU A 42 -8.29 -6.04 -29.70
CA LEU A 42 -9.71 -6.08 -29.37
C LEU A 42 -10.24 -4.65 -29.18
N GLN A 43 -11.56 -4.51 -29.19
CA GLN A 43 -12.18 -3.22 -28.92
C GLN A 43 -11.68 -2.66 -27.57
N PRO A 44 -11.39 -1.35 -27.48
CA PRO A 44 -10.99 -0.73 -26.23
C PRO A 44 -12.02 -1.03 -25.14
N ARG A 45 -11.58 -1.63 -24.03
CA ARG A 45 -12.44 -1.91 -22.87
C ARG A 45 -12.56 -0.70 -21.97
N VAL A 46 -13.02 0.41 -22.54
CA VAL A 46 -13.28 1.67 -21.86
C VAL A 46 -14.62 2.25 -22.34
N ALA A 47 -15.33 2.94 -21.45
CA ALA A 47 -16.60 3.59 -21.73
C ALA A 47 -16.75 4.88 -20.91
N GLY A 48 -17.51 5.82 -21.48
CA GLY A 48 -17.81 7.10 -20.84
C GLY A 48 -16.56 7.98 -20.74
N VAL A 49 -16.24 8.43 -19.53
CA VAL A 49 -15.10 9.32 -19.25
C VAL A 49 -13.74 8.63 -19.27
N TYR A 50 -13.69 7.30 -19.29
CA TYR A 50 -12.44 6.54 -19.28
C TYR A 50 -11.78 6.50 -20.66
N THR A 51 -10.46 6.48 -20.67
CA THR A 51 -9.59 6.45 -21.84
C THR A 51 -8.56 5.33 -21.71
N THR A 52 -7.91 4.97 -22.82
CA THR A 52 -6.83 3.97 -22.81
C THR A 52 -5.52 4.46 -22.18
N ALA A 53 -5.49 5.69 -21.67
CA ALA A 53 -4.36 6.23 -20.91
C ALA A 53 -4.57 6.12 -19.40
N ASP A 54 -5.77 5.71 -18.97
CA ASP A 54 -6.09 5.53 -17.56
C ASP A 54 -5.59 4.17 -17.05
N ARG A 55 -5.30 4.11 -15.75
CA ARG A 55 -4.83 2.90 -15.06
C ARG A 55 -5.11 3.01 -13.58
N ILE A 56 -5.12 1.86 -12.90
CA ILE A 56 -5.23 1.81 -11.45
C ILE A 56 -3.85 2.06 -10.84
N THR A 57 -3.77 2.97 -9.89
CA THR A 57 -2.62 3.13 -8.99
C THR A 57 -3.11 3.28 -7.57
N GLY A 58 -2.33 2.83 -6.61
CA GLY A 58 -2.75 2.97 -5.22
C GLY A 58 -1.81 2.32 -4.25
N SER A 59 -2.13 2.46 -2.97
CA SER A 59 -1.35 1.84 -1.92
C SER A 59 -2.21 1.47 -0.73
N PHE A 60 -1.70 0.53 0.04
CA PHE A 60 -2.20 0.28 1.39
C PHE A 60 -1.04 0.09 2.35
N THR A 61 -1.27 0.48 3.60
CA THR A 61 -0.34 0.30 4.71
C THR A 61 -0.85 -0.82 5.60
N VAL A 62 0.04 -1.72 5.97
CA VAL A 62 -0.23 -2.76 6.97
C VAL A 62 0.51 -2.44 8.26
N ALA A 63 -0.03 -2.95 9.37
CA ALA A 63 0.63 -2.85 10.67
C ALA A 63 1.99 -3.57 10.67
N ASP A 64 2.89 -3.11 11.54
CA ASP A 64 4.19 -3.75 11.76
C ASP A 64 4.06 -5.22 12.17
N GLY A 65 5.03 -6.03 11.77
CA GLY A 65 5.02 -7.48 11.96
C GLY A 65 3.98 -8.22 11.12
N PHE A 66 3.29 -7.54 10.19
CA PHE A 66 2.42 -8.20 9.23
C PHE A 66 3.24 -9.10 8.29
N VAL A 67 3.28 -10.38 8.64
CA VAL A 67 3.74 -11.43 7.74
C VAL A 67 2.50 -11.84 6.94
N PRO A 68 2.44 -11.60 5.62
CA PRO A 68 1.39 -12.16 4.79
C PRO A 68 1.42 -13.67 4.98
N THR A 69 0.47 -14.21 5.73
CA THR A 69 0.46 -15.62 6.07
C THR A 69 0.26 -16.41 4.80
N ARG A 70 1.01 -17.52 4.68
CA ARG A 70 0.85 -18.53 3.64
C ARG A 70 -0.53 -19.18 3.77
N LEU A 71 -1.56 -18.49 3.32
CA LEU A 71 -2.94 -18.95 3.46
C LEU A 71 -3.26 -19.85 2.27
N VAL A 72 -3.01 -21.14 2.47
CA VAL A 72 -3.62 -22.19 1.65
C VAL A 72 -5.13 -22.07 1.86
N GLY A 73 -5.83 -21.51 0.87
CA GLY A 73 -7.29 -21.25 0.95
C GLY A 73 -7.71 -19.79 0.76
N GLY A 74 -6.78 -18.83 0.73
CA GLY A 74 -7.08 -17.45 0.30
C GLY A 74 -7.85 -16.59 1.31
N ASP A 75 -7.67 -16.81 2.62
CA ASP A 75 -8.27 -15.91 3.62
C ASP A 75 -7.75 -14.48 3.45
N ALA A 76 -8.67 -13.52 3.52
CA ALA A 76 -8.35 -12.11 3.39
C ALA A 76 -7.67 -11.57 4.65
N PHE A 77 -6.54 -10.88 4.47
CA PHE A 77 -5.87 -10.21 5.58
C PHE A 77 -6.37 -8.78 5.80
N THR A 78 -7.51 -8.39 5.23
CA THR A 78 -8.12 -7.05 5.36
C THR A 78 -8.03 -6.46 6.77
N ALA A 79 -8.12 -7.29 7.82
CA ALA A 79 -7.96 -6.87 9.22
C ALA A 79 -6.60 -6.22 9.56
N GLY A 80 -5.52 -6.53 8.83
CA GLY A 80 -4.18 -5.97 9.02
C GLY A 80 -3.93 -4.67 8.25
N VAL A 81 -4.87 -4.24 7.39
CA VAL A 81 -4.74 -2.99 6.62
C VAL A 81 -5.15 -1.80 7.49
N LEU A 82 -4.20 -0.91 7.75
CA LEU A 82 -4.39 0.31 8.56
C LEU A 82 -4.98 1.45 7.75
N ARG A 83 -4.50 1.60 6.51
CA ARG A 83 -4.96 2.63 5.58
C ARG A 83 -4.79 2.22 4.13
N TYR A 84 -5.62 2.79 3.26
CA TYR A 84 -5.47 2.62 1.81
C TYR A 84 -5.95 3.84 1.04
N ALA A 85 -5.40 4.01 -0.16
CA ALA A 85 -5.84 4.97 -1.16
C ALA A 85 -5.55 4.41 -2.56
N PHE A 86 -6.60 4.21 -3.36
CA PHE A 86 -6.50 3.76 -4.75
C PHE A 86 -7.24 4.73 -5.67
N THR A 87 -6.67 4.98 -6.85
CA THR A 87 -7.25 5.84 -7.88
C THR A 87 -7.10 5.21 -9.25
N ASP A 88 -8.09 5.44 -10.10
CA ASP A 88 -8.12 5.10 -11.52
C ASP A 88 -7.96 6.34 -12.43
N GLY A 89 -7.63 7.50 -11.84
CA GLY A 89 -7.60 8.81 -12.50
C GLY A 89 -8.91 9.60 -12.42
N HIS A 90 -10.03 8.96 -12.10
CA HIS A 90 -11.37 9.56 -12.10
C HIS A 90 -12.04 9.56 -10.72
N GLN A 91 -11.72 8.58 -9.88
CA GLN A 91 -12.10 8.53 -8.47
C GLN A 91 -10.91 8.19 -7.59
N THR A 92 -11.02 8.50 -6.31
CA THR A 92 -10.07 8.04 -5.29
C THR A 92 -10.84 7.38 -4.15
N LEU A 93 -10.58 6.09 -3.96
CA LEU A 93 -11.21 5.27 -2.94
C LEU A 93 -10.24 5.09 -1.76
N THR A 94 -10.73 5.42 -0.58
CA THR A 94 -10.02 5.39 0.70
C THR A 94 -10.90 4.74 1.76
N GLN A 95 -10.34 4.43 2.93
CA GLN A 95 -11.11 3.91 4.06
C GLN A 95 -12.24 4.86 4.54
N ALA A 96 -12.16 6.15 4.20
CA ALA A 96 -13.16 7.14 4.60
C ALA A 96 -14.43 7.12 3.72
N ASN A 97 -14.33 6.61 2.49
CA ASN A 97 -15.42 6.69 1.50
C ASN A 97 -15.71 5.34 0.80
N SER A 98 -15.06 4.25 1.21
CA SER A 98 -15.22 2.94 0.58
C SER A 98 -14.91 1.79 1.54
N VAL A 99 -15.25 0.58 1.12
CA VAL A 99 -14.88 -0.68 1.78
C VAL A 99 -14.01 -1.49 0.84
N GLY A 100 -12.84 -1.91 1.33
CA GLY A 100 -11.85 -2.65 0.54
C GLY A 100 -11.59 -4.04 1.12
N THR A 101 -11.34 -5.00 0.24
CA THR A 101 -10.83 -6.34 0.54
C THR A 101 -9.45 -6.48 -0.10
N PHE A 102 -8.47 -6.97 0.66
CA PHE A 102 -7.08 -7.02 0.22
C PHE A 102 -6.49 -8.42 0.41
N ASN A 103 -6.03 -9.01 -0.69
CA ASN A 103 -5.35 -10.31 -0.73
C ASN A 103 -4.08 -10.18 -1.56
N LEU A 104 -2.94 -10.62 -1.01
CA LEU A 104 -1.64 -10.70 -1.66
C LEU A 104 -1.07 -12.09 -1.42
N PHE A 105 -0.45 -12.66 -2.44
CA PHE A 105 0.25 -13.93 -2.42
C PHE A 105 1.71 -13.69 -2.81
N PHE A 106 2.62 -14.24 -2.02
CA PHE A 106 4.06 -14.03 -2.20
C PHE A 106 4.71 -15.32 -2.68
N ASP A 107 5.63 -15.19 -3.63
CA ASP A 107 6.57 -16.27 -3.92
C ASP A 107 7.72 -16.24 -2.91
N VAL A 108 7.93 -17.38 -2.26
CA VAL A 108 8.87 -17.56 -1.16
C VAL A 108 10.34 -17.49 -1.59
N PHE A 109 10.64 -17.70 -2.86
CA PHE A 109 12.01 -17.69 -3.39
C PHE A 109 12.38 -16.33 -3.98
N LEU A 110 11.39 -15.59 -4.49
CA LEU A 110 11.60 -14.29 -5.13
C LEU A 110 11.35 -13.10 -4.20
N ASN A 111 10.72 -13.33 -3.04
CA ASN A 111 10.27 -12.27 -2.12
C ASN A 111 9.45 -11.20 -2.86
N ASP A 112 8.59 -11.64 -3.77
CA ASP A 112 7.81 -10.81 -4.68
C ASP A 112 6.32 -11.18 -4.62
N VAL A 113 5.46 -10.20 -4.86
CA VAL A 113 4.00 -10.37 -4.91
C VAL A 113 3.64 -11.04 -6.23
N THR A 114 3.38 -12.34 -6.19
CA THR A 114 3.07 -13.13 -7.38
C THR A 114 1.60 -13.19 -7.73
N MET A 115 0.72 -13.13 -6.72
CA MET A 115 -0.72 -13.03 -6.95
C MET A 115 -1.38 -12.00 -6.04
N TRP A 116 -2.53 -11.46 -6.45
CA TRP A 116 -3.34 -10.56 -5.63
C TRP A 116 -4.79 -10.57 -6.07
N ASN A 117 -5.64 -10.14 -5.13
CA ASN A 117 -7.03 -9.80 -5.37
C ASN A 117 -7.41 -8.64 -4.44
N ILE A 118 -7.61 -7.47 -5.03
CA ILE A 118 -8.01 -6.25 -4.37
C ILE A 118 -9.33 -5.80 -4.99
N ALA A 119 -10.33 -5.60 -4.14
CA ALA A 119 -11.65 -5.12 -4.54
C ALA A 119 -12.06 -4.01 -3.57
N ILE A 120 -12.34 -2.81 -4.10
CA ILE A 120 -12.70 -1.63 -3.32
C ILE A 120 -13.99 -1.06 -3.90
N GLY A 121 -15.02 -0.93 -3.05
CA GLY A 121 -16.34 -0.44 -3.44
C GLY A 121 -16.76 0.79 -2.65
N ALA A 122 -17.20 1.84 -3.34
CA ALA A 122 -17.89 2.97 -2.77
C ALA A 122 -19.39 2.68 -2.65
N PRO A 123 -20.08 3.16 -1.60
CA PRO A 123 -21.53 3.01 -1.46
C PRO A 123 -22.34 3.62 -2.61
N THR A 124 -21.75 4.57 -3.34
CA THR A 124 -22.37 5.28 -4.46
C THR A 124 -22.27 4.53 -5.80
N GLY A 125 -21.69 3.32 -5.83
CA GLY A 125 -21.61 2.47 -7.03
C GLY A 125 -20.22 2.43 -7.69
N GLY A 126 -19.36 3.39 -7.35
CA GLY A 126 -17.97 3.42 -7.79
C GLY A 126 -17.17 2.22 -7.27
N ALA A 127 -16.30 1.65 -8.10
CA ALA A 127 -15.48 0.51 -7.70
C ALA A 127 -14.14 0.48 -8.42
N ILE A 128 -13.11 0.01 -7.71
CA ILE A 128 -11.77 -0.26 -8.24
C ILE A 128 -11.43 -1.71 -7.88
N ASN A 129 -11.02 -2.48 -8.88
CA ASN A 129 -10.64 -3.88 -8.71
C ASN A 129 -9.35 -4.16 -9.47
N THR A 130 -8.44 -4.89 -8.84
CA THR A 130 -7.25 -5.43 -9.47
C THR A 130 -6.98 -6.82 -8.94
N TRP A 131 -6.79 -7.76 -9.85
CA TRP A 131 -6.45 -9.13 -9.52
C TRP A 131 -5.53 -9.69 -10.62
N VAL A 132 -4.73 -10.71 -10.32
CA VAL A 132 -3.74 -11.28 -11.29
C VAL A 132 -3.91 -12.79 -11.49
N PHE A 133 -5.13 -13.31 -11.29
CA PHE A 133 -5.49 -14.71 -11.61
C PHE A 133 -5.59 -14.89 -13.15
N GLY A 134 -4.49 -14.59 -13.85
CA GLY A 134 -4.45 -14.15 -15.23
C GLY A 134 -4.07 -12.67 -15.26
N ASP A 135 -3.10 -12.27 -16.08
CA ASP A 135 -2.81 -10.84 -16.31
C ASP A 135 -4.02 -10.15 -16.97
N ARG A 136 -4.01 -8.81 -17.06
CA ARG A 136 -5.07 -8.01 -17.70
C ARG A 136 -6.40 -7.99 -16.95
N GLN A 137 -6.32 -7.84 -15.64
CA GLN A 137 -7.48 -7.96 -14.80
C GLN A 137 -7.67 -6.79 -13.81
N ASP A 138 -7.37 -5.59 -14.32
CA ASP A 138 -7.75 -4.31 -13.73
C ASP A 138 -9.09 -3.87 -14.28
N TYR A 139 -9.97 -3.43 -13.38
CA TYR A 139 -11.29 -2.89 -13.70
C TYR A 139 -11.65 -1.76 -12.75
N ALA A 140 -12.07 -0.63 -13.30
CA ALA A 140 -12.57 0.49 -12.53
C ALA A 140 -13.86 1.03 -13.15
N ARG A 141 -14.78 1.53 -12.30
CA ARG A 141 -16.02 2.17 -12.74
C ARG A 141 -16.47 3.27 -11.80
N LEU A 142 -17.09 4.31 -12.34
CA LEU A 142 -17.87 5.28 -11.57
C LEU A 142 -19.34 4.84 -11.47
N ASP A 143 -19.87 4.28 -12.57
CA ASP A 143 -21.24 3.79 -12.72
C ASP A 143 -21.34 2.78 -13.88
N ALA A 144 -22.56 2.46 -14.33
CA ALA A 144 -22.79 1.48 -15.40
C ALA A 144 -22.28 1.91 -16.79
N ASN A 145 -22.14 3.22 -17.04
CA ASN A 145 -21.76 3.79 -18.33
C ASN A 145 -20.32 4.33 -18.34
N ASN A 146 -19.72 4.52 -17.16
CA ASN A 146 -18.37 5.05 -16.98
C ASN A 146 -17.47 3.98 -16.36
N TRP A 147 -16.70 3.28 -17.20
CA TRP A 147 -15.82 2.20 -16.75
C TRP A 147 -14.60 2.01 -17.65
N GLY A 148 -13.54 1.43 -17.11
CA GLY A 148 -12.31 1.08 -17.82
C GLY A 148 -11.71 -0.24 -17.33
N ALA A 149 -11.12 -1.00 -18.24
CA ALA A 149 -10.47 -2.28 -17.94
C ALA A 149 -9.30 -2.55 -18.90
N ASN A 150 -8.30 -3.30 -18.44
CA ASN A 150 -7.16 -3.69 -19.28
C ASN A 150 -7.31 -5.04 -20.00
N GLY A 151 -8.46 -5.72 -19.89
CA GLY A 151 -8.76 -6.84 -20.79
C GLY A 151 -9.47 -8.07 -20.22
N SER A 152 -9.96 -8.02 -18.97
CA SER A 152 -10.50 -9.21 -18.29
C SER A 152 -11.33 -10.10 -19.23
N ASP A 153 -11.02 -11.40 -19.21
CA ASP A 153 -11.87 -12.49 -19.71
C ASP A 153 -11.66 -12.95 -21.16
N VAL A 154 -10.62 -12.48 -21.86
CA VAL A 154 -10.28 -12.97 -23.20
C VAL A 154 -8.80 -13.35 -23.29
N GLY A 155 -8.53 -14.52 -23.87
CA GLY A 155 -7.19 -15.04 -24.18
C GLY A 155 -6.40 -15.66 -23.02
N LEU A 156 -5.25 -16.25 -23.36
CA LEU A 156 -4.34 -16.85 -22.38
C LEU A 156 -3.58 -15.74 -21.66
N ALA A 157 -3.35 -15.96 -20.36
CA ALA A 157 -2.48 -15.10 -19.60
C ALA A 157 -1.04 -15.23 -20.10
N ASP A 158 -0.45 -14.13 -20.58
CA ASP A 158 0.92 -14.11 -21.13
C ASP A 158 1.90 -13.29 -20.28
N GLY A 159 1.38 -12.58 -19.27
CA GLY A 159 2.14 -11.81 -18.29
C GLY A 159 2.52 -10.41 -18.75
N SER A 160 2.18 -10.01 -19.98
CA SER A 160 2.65 -8.75 -20.58
C SER A 160 1.95 -7.50 -20.03
N HIS A 161 0.80 -7.65 -19.39
CA HIS A 161 0.06 -6.54 -18.76
C HIS A 161 -0.13 -6.76 -17.27
N ARG A 162 0.82 -7.45 -16.65
CA ARG A 162 0.84 -7.63 -15.21
C ARG A 162 1.23 -6.29 -14.56
N GLY A 163 0.36 -5.77 -13.70
CA GLY A 163 0.70 -4.64 -12.85
C GLY A 163 1.85 -4.97 -11.90
N THR A 164 2.48 -3.95 -11.32
CA THR A 164 3.66 -4.09 -10.47
C THR A 164 3.38 -3.67 -9.04
N TRP A 165 4.02 -4.36 -8.10
CA TRP A 165 4.03 -4.01 -6.69
C TRP A 165 5.40 -3.50 -6.27
N THR A 166 5.41 -2.41 -5.51
CA THR A 166 6.60 -1.93 -4.82
C THR A 166 6.34 -1.91 -3.32
N VAL A 167 7.32 -2.36 -2.55
CA VAL A 167 7.23 -2.44 -1.09
C VAL A 167 8.20 -1.43 -0.50
N THR A 168 7.69 -0.54 0.34
CA THR A 168 8.51 0.43 1.08
C THR A 168 8.26 0.25 2.57
N THR A 169 9.33 0.10 3.34
CA THR A 169 9.28 0.17 4.79
C THR A 169 9.60 1.59 5.21
N VAL A 170 8.78 2.17 6.08
CA VAL A 170 9.06 3.48 6.69
C VAL A 170 9.88 3.22 7.94
N PRO A 171 11.17 3.60 7.99
CA PRO A 171 11.98 3.41 9.19
C PRO A 171 11.39 4.18 10.35
N GLU A 172 11.56 3.65 11.56
CA GLU A 172 11.15 4.33 12.79
C GLU A 172 11.66 5.78 12.80
N PRO A 173 10.86 6.75 13.27
CA PRO A 173 11.35 8.10 13.51
C PRO A 173 12.62 8.03 14.36
N MET A 174 13.63 8.84 14.06
CA MET A 174 14.90 8.89 14.83
C MET A 174 14.74 9.45 16.26
N SER A 175 13.58 9.26 16.89
CA SER A 175 13.24 9.71 18.23
C SER A 175 14.25 9.18 19.27
N LEU A 176 14.71 7.93 19.14
CA LEU A 176 15.79 7.40 19.99
C LEU A 176 17.13 8.13 19.80
N LEU A 177 17.45 8.49 18.56
CA LEU A 177 18.69 9.21 18.22
C LEU A 177 18.62 10.67 18.69
N LEU A 178 17.44 11.29 18.60
CA LEU A 178 17.16 12.62 19.14
C LEU A 178 17.21 12.65 20.67
N VAL A 179 16.71 11.60 21.33
CA VAL A 179 16.83 11.44 22.79
C VAL A 179 18.28 11.23 23.20
N ALA A 180 19.03 10.37 22.48
CA ALA A 180 20.46 10.16 22.74
C ALA A 180 21.28 11.44 22.53
N ALA A 181 21.01 12.20 21.46
CA ALA A 181 21.63 13.49 21.19
C ALA A 181 21.27 14.54 22.26
N GLY A 182 20.00 14.55 22.71
CA GLY A 182 19.54 15.42 23.79
C GLY A 182 20.24 15.13 25.12
N ILE A 183 20.37 13.85 25.49
CA ILE A 183 21.09 13.41 26.70
C ILE A 183 22.58 13.77 26.59
N GLY A 184 23.21 13.49 25.45
CA GLY A 184 24.60 13.84 25.18
C GLY A 184 24.87 15.34 25.31
N GLY A 185 23.99 16.17 24.75
CA GLY A 185 24.05 17.63 24.86
C GLY A 185 23.96 18.13 26.32
N VAL A 186 23.07 17.54 27.13
CA VAL A 186 22.91 17.89 28.55
C VAL A 186 24.14 17.50 29.38
N VAL A 187 24.73 16.33 29.12
CA VAL A 187 25.94 15.86 29.82
C VAL A 187 27.14 16.75 29.49
N LEU A 188 27.34 17.08 28.21
CA LEU A 188 28.43 17.94 27.76
C LEU A 188 28.29 19.38 28.29
N ALA A 189 27.07 19.93 28.33
CA ALA A 189 26.81 21.25 28.88
C ALA A 189 27.08 21.33 30.40
N ARG A 190 26.85 20.24 31.14
CA ARG A 190 27.18 20.14 32.57
C ARG A 190 28.68 19.99 32.83
N GLY A 191 29.38 19.19 32.03
CA GLY A 191 30.84 19.03 32.14
C GLY A 191 31.60 20.36 31.94
N ARG A 192 31.15 21.19 30.99
CA ARG A 192 31.77 22.52 30.74
C ARG A 192 31.50 23.55 31.84
N ARG A 193 30.43 23.41 32.62
CA ARG A 193 30.12 24.30 33.76
C ARG A 193 30.82 23.91 35.06
N ALA A 194 31.29 22.66 35.19
CA ALA A 194 32.03 22.21 36.36
C ALA A 194 33.55 22.42 36.23
N ALA A 195 34.04 22.71 35.02
CA ALA A 195 35.45 22.95 34.69
C ALA A 195 35.82 24.45 34.65
N ASN A 196 34.85 25.35 34.86
CA ASN A 196 35.03 26.80 35.03
C ASN A 196 34.67 27.17 36.48
#